data_AF-A0A0Q4UW05-F1
#
_entry.id   AF-A0A0Q4UW05-F1
#
_cell.length_a   1.000
_cell.length_b   1.000
_cell.length_c   1.000
_cell.angle_alpha   90.00
_cell.angle_beta   90.00
_cell.angle_gamma   90.00
#
_symmetry.space_group_name_H-M   'P 1'
#
loop_
_entity.id
_entity.type
_entity.pdbx_description
1 polymer ?
#
loop_
_entity_poly.entity_id
_entity_poly.type
_entity_poly.pdbx_seq_one_letter_code
_entity_poly.pdbx_strand_id
1 'polypeptide(L)' 'MLTKTPLRRAMAARLKRAGRRSRYRLTEQVVEPLFGQMKPARGFRQFLLHGLDQARGEWAMTWIDHNLLKLAKAG' A
#
# COMPACT_ATOMS: atom_id res chain seq x y z
N MET A 1 -1.13 -0.70 -20.97
CA MET A 1 0.33 -0.92 -20.90
C MET A 1 0.75 -1.76 -19.66
N LEU A 2 0.15 -2.92 -19.40
CA LEU A 2 0.46 -3.76 -18.21
C LEU A 2 0.89 -5.21 -18.57
N THR A 3 1.40 -5.44 -19.78
CA THR A 3 1.60 -6.80 -20.34
C THR A 3 3.05 -7.15 -20.68
N LYS A 4 4.03 -6.36 -20.25
CA LYS A 4 5.44 -6.56 -20.66
C LYS A 4 6.18 -7.72 -19.96
N THR A 5 5.66 -8.32 -18.88
CA THR A 5 6.33 -9.43 -18.18
C THR A 5 5.37 -10.57 -17.80
N PRO A 6 5.83 -11.84 -17.82
CA PRO A 6 4.98 -13.02 -17.56
C PRO A 6 4.35 -12.99 -16.16
N LEU A 7 5.08 -12.50 -15.15
CA LEU A 7 4.57 -12.34 -13.78
C LEU A 7 3.41 -11.34 -13.69
N ARG A 8 3.46 -10.23 -14.42
CA ARG A 8 2.38 -9.24 -14.45
C ARG A 8 1.11 -9.78 -15.12
N ARG A 9 1.27 -10.62 -16.16
CA ARG A 9 0.12 -11.33 -16.78
C ARG A 9 -0.53 -12.33 -15.83
N ALA A 10 0.27 -13.10 -15.09
CA ALA A 10 -0.23 -14.04 -14.09
C ALA A 10 -0.99 -13.32 -12.97
N MET A 11 -0.45 -12.19 -12.48
CA MET A 11 -1.14 -11.35 -11.51
C MET A 11 -2.44 -10.78 -12.09
N ALA A 12 -2.43 -10.19 -13.28
CA ALA A 12 -3.66 -9.67 -13.92
C ALA A 12 -4.75 -10.75 -14.09
N ALA A 13 -4.36 -11.98 -14.45
CA ALA A 13 -5.28 -13.11 -14.52
C ALA A 13 -5.84 -13.50 -13.14
N ARG A 14 -4.99 -13.52 -12.11
CA ARG A 14 -5.38 -13.77 -10.72
C ARG A 14 -6.36 -12.70 -10.20
N LEU A 15 -6.09 -11.44 -10.48
CA LEU A 15 -6.96 -10.29 -10.14
C LEU A 15 -8.30 -10.34 -10.85
N LYS A 16 -8.31 -10.77 -12.12
CA LYS A 16 -9.55 -10.95 -12.89
C LYS A 16 -10.38 -12.12 -12.37
N ARG A 17 -9.75 -13.19 -11.88
CA ARG A 17 -10.39 -14.38 -11.30
C ARG A 17 -10.92 -14.12 -9.89
N ALA A 18 -10.23 -13.28 -9.11
CA ALA A 18 -10.68 -12.84 -7.81
C ALA A 18 -11.87 -11.87 -7.99
N GLY A 19 -13.10 -12.37 -7.81
CA GLY A 19 -14.32 -11.59 -7.99
C GLY A 19 -14.33 -10.28 -7.21
N ARG A 20 -15.25 -9.36 -7.56
CA ARG A 20 -15.36 -8.00 -6.97
C ARG A 20 -15.46 -7.96 -5.44
N ARG A 21 -15.86 -9.06 -4.79
CA ARG A 21 -15.99 -9.20 -3.33
C ARG A 21 -14.83 -9.94 -2.64
N SER A 22 -13.81 -10.35 -3.38
CA SER A 22 -12.68 -11.04 -2.75
C SER A 22 -11.98 -10.11 -1.77
N ARG A 23 -11.77 -10.58 -0.54
CA ARG A 23 -11.03 -9.86 0.52
C ARG A 23 -9.68 -9.36 0.02
N TYR A 24 -9.05 -10.14 -0.86
CA TYR A 24 -7.80 -9.82 -1.55
C TYR A 24 -7.85 -8.47 -2.28
N ARG A 25 -8.91 -8.19 -3.07
CA ARG A 25 -9.04 -6.95 -3.83
C ARG A 25 -9.28 -5.73 -2.95
N LEU A 26 -10.04 -5.89 -1.85
CA LEU A 26 -10.24 -4.83 -0.87
C LEU A 26 -8.92 -4.49 -0.15
N THR A 27 -8.15 -5.51 0.23
CA THR A 27 -6.85 -5.29 0.88
C THR A 27 -5.81 -4.71 -0.08
N GLU A 28 -5.79 -5.13 -1.33
CA GLU A 28 -4.87 -4.62 -2.35
C GLU A 28 -5.18 -3.17 -2.73
N GLN A 29 -6.46 -2.80 -2.84
CA GLN A 29 -6.89 -1.42 -3.06
C GLN A 29 -6.54 -0.49 -1.91
N VAL A 30 -6.42 -0.99 -0.68
CA VAL A 30 -5.99 -0.16 0.46
C VAL A 30 -4.46 -0.04 0.46
N VAL A 31 -3.76 -1.14 0.20
CA VAL A 31 -2.31 -1.25 0.37
C VAL A 31 -1.50 -0.63 -0.79
N GLU A 32 -1.91 -0.82 -2.05
CA GLU A 32 -1.20 -0.25 -3.21
C GLU A 32 -1.14 1.29 -3.22
N PRO A 33 -2.26 2.03 -3.06
CA PRO A 33 -2.19 3.49 -3.00
C PRO A 33 -1.47 3.98 -1.74
N LEU A 34 -1.45 3.19 -0.66
CA LEU A 34 -0.66 3.49 0.53
C LEU A 34 0.83 3.51 0.21
N PHE A 35 1.36 2.45 -0.40
CA PHE A 35 2.75 2.40 -0.85
C PHE A 35 3.06 3.47 -1.90
N GLY A 36 2.10 3.78 -2.77
CA GLY A 36 2.20 4.81 -3.79
C GLY A 36 2.17 6.25 -3.25
N GLN A 37 1.51 6.52 -2.13
CA GLN A 37 1.49 7.84 -1.47
C GLN A 37 2.64 8.01 -0.48
N MET A 38 2.99 6.95 0.24
CA MET A 38 4.02 6.98 1.27
C MET A 38 5.42 7.23 0.69
N LYS A 39 5.75 6.63 -0.46
CA LYS A 39 7.08 6.75 -1.10
C LYS A 39 7.38 8.13 -1.72
N PRO A 40 6.49 8.75 -2.51
CA PRO A 40 6.74 10.07 -3.10
C PRO A 40 6.07 11.25 -2.38
N ALA A 41 4.91 11.07 -1.72
CA ALA A 41 4.14 12.22 -1.19
C ALA A 41 4.43 12.58 0.27
N ARG A 42 5.07 11.69 1.05
CA ARG A 42 5.43 11.97 2.46
C ARG A 42 6.94 12.01 2.74
N GLY A 43 7.78 11.93 1.70
CA GLY A 43 9.24 11.92 1.87
C GLY A 43 9.80 10.67 2.56
N PHE A 44 8.97 9.65 2.80
CA PHE A 44 9.36 8.40 3.46
C PHE A 44 10.08 7.47 2.47
N ARG A 45 11.33 7.84 2.13
CA ARG A 45 12.20 7.04 1.25
C ARG A 45 13.14 6.11 2.03
N GLN A 46 13.41 6.44 3.29
CA GLN A 46 14.30 5.71 4.18
C GLN A 46 13.73 5.75 5.60
N PHE A 47 13.93 4.66 6.34
CA PHE A 47 13.72 4.64 7.79
C PHE A 47 14.80 5.51 8.44
N LEU A 48 14.44 6.33 9.43
CA LEU A 48 15.38 7.20 10.11
C LEU A 48 16.13 6.42 11.20
N LEU A 49 15.41 5.53 11.88
CA LEU A 49 15.92 4.68 12.94
C LEU A 49 16.40 3.32 12.40
N HIS A 50 17.52 2.85 12.96
CA HIS A 50 18.13 1.58 12.60
C HIS A 50 17.75 0.49 13.61
N GLY A 51 17.19 -0.61 13.13
CA GLY A 51 16.74 -1.74 13.94
C GLY A 51 15.28 -2.11 13.69
N LEU A 52 14.96 -3.41 13.71
CA LEU A 52 13.64 -3.92 13.34
C LEU A 52 12.51 -3.34 14.20
N ASP A 53 12.71 -3.22 15.51
CA ASP A 53 11.67 -2.73 16.40
C ASP A 53 11.42 -1.23 16.25
N GLN A 54 12.47 -0.46 15.96
CA GLN A 54 12.37 0.97 15.72
C GLN A 54 11.72 1.24 14.35
N ALA A 55 12.12 0.50 13.31
CA ALA A 55 11.50 0.55 11.99
C ALA A 55 10.01 0.17 12.04
N ARG A 56 9.62 -0.80 12.89
CA ARG A 56 8.20 -1.12 13.15
C ARG A 56 7.44 0.05 13.75
N GLY A 57 8.05 0.78 14.68
CA GLY A 57 7.46 1.99 15.28
C GLY A 57 7.23 3.09 14.23
N GLU A 58 8.23 3.39 13.41
CA GLU A 58 8.11 4.37 12.31
C GLU A 58 7.05 3.96 11.30
N TRP A 59 7.02 2.67 10.97
CA TRP A 59 6.01 2.12 10.08
C TRP A 59 4.60 2.31 10.65
N ALA A 60 4.37 1.94 11.90
CA ALA A 60 3.07 2.10 12.56
C ALA A 60 2.62 3.57 12.59
N MET A 61 3.52 4.50 12.90
CA MET A 61 3.22 5.93 12.94
C MET A 61 2.77 6.45 11.56
N THR A 62 3.43 6.01 10.48
CA THR A 62 3.05 6.44 9.14
C THR A 62 1.69 5.87 8.70
N TRP A 63 1.36 4.65 9.13
CA TRP A 63 0.03 4.06 8.91
C TRP A 63 -1.07 4.85 9.63
N ILE A 64 -0.80 5.29 10.86
CA ILE A 64 -1.74 6.11 11.64
C ILE A 64 -1.98 7.45 10.95
N ASP A 65 -0.93 8.15 10.55
CA ASP A 65 -1.03 9.43 9.82
C ASP A 65 -1.81 9.26 8.51
N HIS A 66 -1.60 8.18 7.75
CA HIS A 66 -2.42 7.88 6.56
C HIS A 66 -3.90 7.70 6.88
N ASN A 67 -4.23 6.97 7.94
CA ASN A 67 -5.62 6.76 8.33
C ASN A 67 -6.27 8.06 8.84
N LEU A 68 -5.53 8.87 9.60
CA LEU A 68 -5.98 10.18 10.07
C LEU A 68 -6.30 11.13 8.92
N LEU A 69 -5.43 11.21 7.88
CA LEU A 69 -5.73 12.02 6.70
C LEU A 69 -6.96 11.54 5.93
N LYS A 70 -7.23 10.23 5.91
CA LYS A 70 -8.47 9.71 5.31
C LYS A 70 -9.70 10.12 6.09
N LEU A 71 -9.64 10.05 7.42
CA LEU A 71 -10.74 10.48 8.30
C LEU A 71 -10.98 12.00 8.17
N ALA A 72 -9.91 12.81 8.16
CA ALA A 72 -10.01 14.26 8.02
C ALA A 72 -10.59 14.71 6.67
N LYS A 73 -10.47 13.91 5.61
CA LYS A 73 -11.09 14.17 4.29
C LYS A 73 -12.52 13.65 4.17
N ALA A 74 -12.94 12.78 5.09
CA ALA A 74 -14.25 12.15 5.06
C ALA A 74 -15.28 12.88 5.94
N GLY A 75 -14.82 13.69 6.89
CA GLY A 75 -15.63 14.70 7.59
C GLY A 75 -15.71 15.98 6.79
#